data_AF-A0A966CYQ2-F1
#
_entry.id   AF-A0A966CYQ2-F1
#
_cell.length_a   1.000
_cell.length_b   1.000
_cell.length_c   1.000
_cell.angle_alpha   90.00
_cell.angle_beta   90.00
_cell.angle_gamma   90.00
#
_symmetry.space_group_name_H-M   'P 1'
#
loop_
_entity.id
_entity.type
_entity.pdbx_description
1 polymer ?
#
loop_
_entity_poly.entity_id
_entity_poly.type
_entity_poly.pdbx_seq_one_letter_code
_entity_poly.pdbx_strand_id
1 'polypeptide(L)'
;PMLGEDLVGQKVRMARCLPKSSPLGLVVSAEAPPIMEARHQPVPLAGNWVALELLSIREPKIGADDMLMPGDLFDLESRVGIALDANRKVLEGKLYSAGHIRLRPDVTLLVGLDRDIGIGDSGRLTLGGELRVCGYERCKTPSFPTVEGDRFLTLVPVPLESETLGMIVSAPKPVILAGWDLARRFHKPTRSWLPAGSVFSMKINTGCVPLAG
;
A
#
# COMPACT_ATOMS: atom_id res chain seq x y z
N PRO A 1 28.04 12.35 -7.53
CA PRO A 1 28.28 11.46 -6.37
C PRO A 1 27.77 10.05 -6.69
N MET A 2 28.63 9.04 -6.50
CA MET A 2 28.50 7.71 -7.09
C MET A 2 27.18 7.02 -6.76
N LEU A 3 26.60 6.42 -7.81
CA LEU A 3 25.33 5.70 -7.78
C LEU A 3 25.52 4.40 -6.99
N GLY A 4 24.69 4.18 -5.98
CA GLY A 4 24.57 2.88 -5.34
C GLY A 4 24.30 1.81 -6.39
N GLU A 5 25.04 0.72 -6.30
CA GLU A 5 24.96 -0.41 -7.21
C GLU A 5 23.59 -1.08 -7.10
N ASP A 6 22.98 -1.27 -8.28
CA ASP A 6 21.99 -2.26 -8.70
C ASP A 6 20.91 -2.71 -7.72
N LEU A 7 19.75 -2.07 -7.81
CA LEU A 7 18.51 -2.57 -7.23
C LEU A 7 17.88 -3.53 -8.25
N VAL A 8 17.99 -4.84 -8.00
CA VAL A 8 17.53 -5.90 -8.93
C VAL A 8 18.14 -5.75 -10.33
N GLY A 9 19.44 -5.45 -10.41
CA GLY A 9 20.14 -5.23 -11.69
C GLY A 9 19.76 -3.93 -12.40
N GLN A 10 19.05 -3.01 -11.73
CA GLN A 10 18.72 -1.69 -12.28
C GLN A 10 19.46 -0.55 -11.59
N LYS A 11 19.90 0.39 -12.41
CA LYS A 11 20.60 1.61 -11.97
C LYS A 11 19.61 2.61 -11.36
N VAL A 12 19.57 2.68 -10.03
CA VAL A 12 18.76 3.67 -9.31
C VAL A 12 19.35 5.06 -9.47
N ARG A 13 18.52 6.05 -9.80
CA ARG A 13 18.91 7.47 -9.80
C ARG A 13 17.95 8.28 -8.95
N MET A 14 18.50 9.11 -8.10
CA MET A 14 17.73 10.14 -7.40
C MET A 14 17.41 11.27 -8.37
N ALA A 15 16.13 11.65 -8.44
CA ALA A 15 15.71 12.86 -9.11
C ALA A 15 16.31 14.08 -8.40
N ARG A 16 16.64 15.13 -9.16
CA ARG A 16 17.21 16.37 -8.64
C ARG A 16 16.17 17.48 -8.76
N CYS A 17 16.01 18.30 -7.75
CA CYS A 17 15.19 19.49 -7.87
C CYS A 17 15.86 20.47 -8.84
N LEU A 18 15.14 20.89 -9.90
CA LEU A 18 15.62 21.98 -10.74
C LEU A 18 15.27 23.34 -10.09
N PRO A 19 16.14 24.35 -10.24
CA PRO A 19 15.80 25.72 -9.86
C PRO A 19 14.62 26.24 -10.73
N LYS A 20 13.86 27.21 -10.20
CA LYS A 20 12.67 27.81 -10.84
C LYS A 20 12.87 28.25 -12.30
N SER A 21 14.10 28.59 -12.70
CA SER A 21 14.47 28.96 -14.07
C SER A 21 15.05 27.77 -14.84
N SER A 22 14.27 26.70 -14.99
CA SER A 22 14.70 25.56 -15.82
C SER A 22 14.52 25.87 -17.31
N PRO A 23 15.51 25.58 -18.18
CA PRO A 23 15.42 25.78 -19.63
C PRO A 23 14.37 24.89 -20.33
N LEU A 24 13.72 23.99 -19.59
CA LEU A 24 12.75 23.03 -20.13
C LEU A 24 11.36 23.62 -20.40
N GLY A 25 11.11 24.90 -20.07
CA GLY A 25 9.82 25.56 -20.30
C GLY A 25 8.64 24.93 -19.54
N LEU A 26 8.93 24.15 -18.49
CA LEU A 26 7.92 23.46 -17.70
C LEU A 26 7.22 24.43 -16.75
N VAL A 27 5.89 24.52 -16.86
CA VAL A 27 5.04 25.18 -15.87
C VAL A 27 4.70 24.14 -14.81
N VAL A 28 5.23 24.31 -13.60
CA VAL A 28 5.00 23.41 -12.47
C VAL A 28 4.53 24.21 -11.27
N SER A 29 3.51 23.70 -10.56
CA SER A 29 2.96 24.34 -9.37
C SER A 29 3.88 24.24 -8.14
N ALA A 30 4.80 23.28 -8.14
CA ALA A 30 5.83 23.12 -7.12
C ALA A 30 7.01 24.08 -7.36
N GLU A 31 7.56 24.67 -6.30
CA GLU A 31 8.66 25.63 -6.40
C GLU A 31 9.96 25.05 -6.98
N ALA A 32 10.21 23.76 -6.78
CA ALA A 32 11.39 23.07 -7.27
C ALA A 32 11.07 21.58 -7.49
N PRO A 33 10.38 21.22 -8.60
CA PRO A 33 9.98 19.84 -8.82
C PRO A 33 11.22 18.95 -8.98
N PRO A 34 11.22 17.74 -8.37
CA PRO A 34 12.25 16.76 -8.64
C PRO A 34 12.14 16.31 -10.10
N ILE A 35 13.18 16.56 -10.88
CA ILE A 35 13.27 16.17 -12.29
C ILE A 35 14.42 15.18 -12.43
N MET A 36 14.17 14.16 -13.25
CA MET A 36 15.17 13.16 -13.61
C MET A 36 15.34 13.16 -15.12
N GLU A 37 16.53 13.52 -15.58
CA GLU A 37 16.93 13.25 -16.95
C GLU A 37 17.34 11.78 -17.06
N ALA A 38 16.54 11.01 -17.80
CA ALA A 38 16.76 9.59 -18.01
C ALA A 38 17.04 9.34 -19.50
N ARG A 39 18.12 8.60 -19.80
CA ARG A 39 18.44 8.17 -21.18
C ARG A 39 17.46 7.12 -21.71
N HIS A 40 16.75 6.46 -20.81
CA HIS A 40 15.73 5.44 -21.08
C HIS A 40 14.49 5.74 -20.24
N GLN A 41 13.36 5.13 -20.57
CA GLN A 41 12.11 5.34 -19.84
C GLN A 41 12.28 4.94 -18.36
N PRO A 42 12.17 5.90 -17.40
CA PRO A 42 12.30 5.58 -16.00
C PRO A 42 11.08 4.78 -15.52
N VAL A 43 11.32 3.76 -14.70
CA VAL A 43 10.26 2.97 -14.06
C VAL A 43 10.23 3.34 -12.58
N PRO A 44 9.07 3.72 -12.02
CA PRO A 44 8.97 3.99 -10.59
C PRO A 44 9.17 2.69 -9.79
N LEU A 45 9.79 2.78 -8.62
CA LEU A 45 9.93 1.66 -7.67
C LEU A 45 8.61 1.31 -6.93
N ALA A 46 7.47 1.69 -7.50
CA ALA A 46 6.15 1.51 -6.91
C ALA A 46 5.74 0.03 -6.88
N GLY A 47 4.89 -0.34 -5.92
CA GLY A 47 4.36 -1.70 -5.77
C GLY A 47 5.26 -2.65 -4.99
N ASN A 48 6.39 -2.17 -4.48
CA ASN A 48 7.29 -2.90 -3.61
C ASN A 48 7.06 -2.54 -2.15
N TRP A 49 7.59 -3.38 -1.27
CA TRP A 49 7.52 -3.26 0.19
C TRP A 49 8.91 -3.00 0.74
N VAL A 50 8.97 -2.27 1.86
CA VAL A 50 10.21 -1.92 2.54
C VAL A 50 10.07 -2.16 4.03
N ALA A 51 11.19 -2.38 4.71
CA ALA A 51 11.23 -2.48 6.16
C ALA A 51 10.81 -1.16 6.82
N LEU A 52 10.07 -1.25 7.93
CA LEU A 52 9.50 -0.08 8.62
C LEU A 52 10.60 0.86 9.13
N GLU A 53 11.76 0.31 9.49
CA GLU A 53 12.93 0.99 10.02
C GLU A 53 13.50 1.99 9.02
N LEU A 54 13.39 1.72 7.71
CA LEU A 54 13.88 2.63 6.65
C LEU A 54 13.18 3.98 6.67
N LEU A 55 11.93 4.05 7.17
CA LEU A 55 11.18 5.30 7.27
C LEU A 55 11.78 6.27 8.32
N SER A 56 12.59 5.75 9.24
CA SER A 56 13.28 6.56 10.27
C SER A 56 14.63 7.10 9.78
N ILE A 57 15.13 6.66 8.64
CA ILE A 57 16.47 7.00 8.17
C ILE A 57 16.40 8.21 7.26
N ARG A 58 17.18 9.25 7.59
CA ARG A 58 17.37 10.40 6.70
C ARG A 58 18.17 9.96 5.47
N GLU A 59 17.58 10.14 4.29
CA GLU A 59 18.16 9.71 3.00
C GLU A 59 18.61 8.23 3.01
N PRO A 60 17.67 7.27 3.11
CA PRO A 60 18.01 5.86 3.18
C PRO A 60 18.73 5.44 1.89
N LYS A 61 19.85 4.73 2.05
CA LYS A 61 20.45 3.98 0.95
C LYS A 61 19.69 2.66 0.84
N ILE A 62 18.85 2.56 -0.18
CA ILE A 62 18.06 1.35 -0.45
C ILE A 62 18.88 0.45 -1.37
N GLY A 63 19.25 -0.72 -0.88
CA GLY A 63 19.83 -1.82 -1.63
C GLY A 63 18.78 -2.82 -2.13
N ALA A 64 19.24 -3.88 -2.81
CA ALA A 64 18.36 -4.93 -3.31
C ALA A 64 17.62 -5.69 -2.18
N ASP A 65 18.29 -5.94 -1.05
CA ASP A 65 17.74 -6.70 0.08
C ASP A 65 16.79 -5.87 0.97
N ASP A 66 16.72 -4.55 0.74
CA ASP A 66 15.84 -3.64 1.48
C ASP A 66 14.40 -3.59 0.92
N MET A 67 14.16 -4.30 -0.19
CA MET A 67 12.89 -4.28 -0.91
C MET A 67 12.34 -5.68 -1.13
N LEU A 68 11.08 -5.87 -0.79
CA LEU A 68 10.33 -7.10 -1.10
C LEU A 68 9.34 -6.83 -2.22
N MET A 69 9.34 -7.69 -3.23
CA MET A 69 8.35 -7.69 -4.29
C MET A 69 7.06 -8.38 -3.81
N PRO A 70 5.89 -8.14 -4.45
CA PRO A 70 4.65 -8.83 -4.09
C PRO A 70 4.79 -10.36 -4.05
N GLY A 71 5.56 -10.92 -5.00
CA GLY A 71 5.84 -12.35 -5.07
C GLY A 71 6.66 -12.88 -3.90
N ASP A 72 7.37 -12.04 -3.15
CA ASP A 72 8.09 -12.44 -1.94
C ASP A 72 7.14 -12.57 -0.74
N LEU A 73 5.94 -12.00 -0.83
CA LEU A 73 4.97 -11.95 0.27
C LEU A 73 3.78 -12.88 0.07
N PHE A 74 3.31 -13.02 -1.16
CA PHE A 74 2.13 -13.83 -1.45
C PHE A 74 2.09 -14.32 -2.88
N ASP A 75 1.37 -15.42 -3.08
CA ASP A 75 1.01 -15.95 -4.39
C ASP A 75 -0.46 -15.63 -4.71
N LEU A 76 -0.76 -15.51 -6.01
CA LEU A 76 -2.12 -15.39 -6.51
C LEU A 76 -2.62 -16.77 -6.95
N GLU A 77 -3.69 -17.26 -6.33
CA GLU A 77 -4.29 -18.55 -6.61
C GLU A 77 -5.63 -18.35 -7.33
N SER A 78 -5.74 -18.79 -8.59
CA SER A 78 -7.01 -18.79 -9.31
C SER A 78 -7.80 -20.06 -9.01
N ARG A 79 -9.09 -19.92 -8.69
CA ARG A 79 -10.01 -21.03 -8.48
C ARG A 79 -11.22 -20.89 -9.37
N VAL A 80 -11.67 -22.01 -9.92
CA VAL A 80 -12.90 -22.12 -10.70
C VAL A 80 -13.86 -23.06 -9.97
N GLY A 81 -15.11 -22.64 -9.84
CA GLY A 81 -16.16 -23.40 -9.19
C GLY A 81 -17.41 -23.52 -10.05
N ILE A 82 -18.18 -24.56 -9.77
CA ILE A 82 -19.46 -24.86 -10.41
C ILE A 82 -20.53 -25.07 -9.34
N ALA A 83 -21.77 -24.68 -9.63
CA ALA A 83 -22.90 -25.13 -8.83
C ALA A 83 -23.49 -26.42 -9.43
N LEU A 84 -23.85 -27.35 -8.54
CA LEU A 84 -24.48 -28.61 -8.89
C LEU A 84 -25.92 -28.62 -8.41
N ASP A 85 -26.80 -29.28 -9.16
CA ASP A 85 -28.14 -29.61 -8.68
C ASP A 85 -28.11 -30.85 -7.75
N ALA A 86 -29.28 -31.23 -7.23
CA ALA A 86 -29.42 -32.40 -6.36
C ALA A 86 -29.02 -33.73 -7.04
N ASN A 87 -29.00 -33.78 -8.37
CA ASN A 87 -28.60 -34.93 -9.17
C ASN A 87 -27.12 -34.89 -9.59
N ARG A 88 -26.33 -33.96 -9.02
CA ARG A 88 -24.91 -33.73 -9.35
C ARG A 88 -24.68 -33.29 -10.80
N LYS A 89 -25.69 -32.71 -11.45
CA LYS A 89 -25.55 -32.08 -12.76
C LYS A 89 -25.16 -30.61 -12.59
N VAL A 90 -24.29 -30.12 -13.47
CA VAL A 90 -23.91 -28.70 -13.51
C VAL A 90 -25.13 -27.84 -13.83
N LEU A 91 -25.36 -26.82 -13.00
CA LEU A 91 -26.36 -25.81 -13.25
C LEU A 91 -25.86 -24.83 -14.32
N GLU A 92 -26.68 -24.61 -15.34
CA GLU A 92 -26.38 -23.68 -16.43
C GLU A 92 -26.15 -22.25 -15.89
N GLY A 93 -25.12 -21.57 -16.42
CA GLY A 93 -24.74 -20.23 -15.98
C GLY A 93 -24.16 -20.14 -14.57
N LYS A 94 -23.86 -21.26 -13.90
CA LYS A 94 -23.28 -21.30 -12.55
C LYS A 94 -21.80 -21.71 -12.52
N LEU A 95 -21.04 -21.25 -13.51
CA LEU A 95 -19.58 -21.27 -13.51
C LEU A 95 -19.06 -19.95 -12.93
N TYR A 96 -18.19 -20.01 -11.94
CA TYR A 96 -17.56 -18.83 -11.34
C TYR A 96 -16.06 -19.01 -11.20
N SER A 97 -15.34 -17.90 -11.13
CA SER A 97 -13.91 -17.90 -10.82
C SER A 97 -13.60 -16.84 -9.79
N ALA A 98 -12.59 -17.09 -8.96
CA ALA A 98 -12.11 -16.16 -7.96
C ALA A 98 -10.58 -16.22 -7.89
N GLY A 99 -9.95 -15.07 -7.68
CA GLY A 99 -8.53 -14.98 -7.33
C GLY A 99 -8.38 -14.86 -5.83
N HIS A 100 -7.54 -15.70 -5.24
CA HIS A 100 -7.21 -15.69 -3.82
C HIS A 100 -5.76 -15.27 -3.61
N ILE A 101 -5.51 -14.54 -2.53
CA ILE A 101 -4.16 -14.25 -2.07
C ILE A 101 -3.76 -15.36 -1.09
N ARG A 102 -2.66 -16.05 -1.38
CA ARG A 102 -2.03 -17.03 -0.50
C ARG A 102 -0.77 -16.40 0.08
N LEU A 103 -0.82 -16.00 1.34
CA LEU A 103 0.39 -15.52 2.03
C LEU A 103 1.45 -16.62 2.02
N ARG A 104 2.70 -16.22 1.79
CA ARG A 104 3.85 -17.12 1.91
C ARG A 104 4.06 -17.54 3.38
N PRO A 105 4.80 -18.64 3.62
CA PRO A 105 5.26 -18.96 4.96
C PRO A 105 5.89 -17.73 5.62
N ASP A 106 5.66 -17.57 6.92
CA ASP A 106 6.18 -16.46 7.75
C ASP A 106 5.62 -15.06 7.44
N VAL A 107 4.71 -14.93 6.48
CA VAL A 107 3.99 -13.68 6.21
C VAL A 107 2.68 -13.64 6.98
N THR A 108 2.50 -12.60 7.78
CA THR A 108 1.28 -12.34 8.55
C THR A 108 0.77 -10.93 8.30
N LEU A 109 -0.53 -10.71 8.50
CA LEU A 109 -1.12 -9.38 8.46
C LEU A 109 -1.15 -8.80 9.86
N LEU A 110 -0.62 -7.58 10.03
CA LEU A 110 -0.75 -6.83 11.26
C LEU A 110 -1.95 -5.88 11.18
N VAL A 111 -2.81 -5.91 12.19
CA VAL A 111 -3.96 -5.01 12.31
C VAL A 111 -3.86 -4.25 13.63
N GLY A 112 -3.74 -2.92 13.53
CA GLY A 112 -3.78 -2.04 14.70
C GLY A 112 -5.21 -1.72 15.12
N LEU A 113 -5.50 -1.80 16.40
CA LEU A 113 -6.78 -1.42 16.99
C LEU A 113 -6.58 -0.23 17.92
N ASP A 114 -7.42 0.79 17.79
CA ASP A 114 -7.43 1.98 18.66
C ASP A 114 -8.34 1.82 19.90
N ARG A 115 -9.03 0.68 19.99
CA ARG A 115 -10.00 0.35 21.03
C ARG A 115 -10.06 -1.15 21.27
N ASP A 116 -10.50 -1.54 22.45
CA ASP A 116 -10.88 -2.91 22.72
C ASP A 116 -12.17 -3.27 21.96
N ILE A 117 -12.17 -4.42 21.30
CA ILE A 117 -13.29 -4.94 20.51
C ILE A 117 -13.88 -6.23 21.13
N GLY A 118 -13.42 -6.62 22.33
CA GLY A 118 -13.97 -7.75 23.07
C GLY A 118 -13.58 -9.13 22.53
N ILE A 119 -12.50 -9.22 21.74
CA ILE A 119 -11.93 -10.50 21.29
C ILE A 119 -10.79 -10.92 22.23
N GLY A 120 -10.64 -12.24 22.45
CA GLY A 120 -9.54 -12.79 23.25
C GLY A 120 -8.17 -12.57 22.60
N ASP A 121 -7.09 -12.93 23.31
CA ASP A 121 -5.71 -12.77 22.80
C ASP A 121 -5.37 -13.66 21.61
N SER A 122 -6.13 -14.73 21.36
CA SER A 122 -6.02 -15.53 20.14
C SER A 122 -7.36 -16.14 19.78
N GLY A 123 -7.51 -16.58 18.54
CA GLY A 123 -8.73 -17.23 18.07
C GLY A 123 -8.76 -17.43 16.57
N ARG A 124 -9.98 -17.59 16.05
CA ARG A 124 -10.25 -17.70 14.61
C ARG A 124 -11.34 -16.73 14.23
N LEU A 125 -11.22 -16.12 13.06
CA LEU A 125 -12.24 -15.25 12.50
C LEU A 125 -12.32 -15.46 10.99
N THR A 126 -13.38 -14.91 10.38
CA THR A 126 -13.46 -14.84 8.92
C THR A 126 -12.91 -13.51 8.44
N LEU A 127 -12.04 -13.55 7.43
CA LEU A 127 -11.42 -12.36 6.85
C LEU A 127 -11.48 -12.45 5.32
N GLY A 128 -11.99 -11.40 4.69
CA GLY A 128 -12.16 -11.34 3.24
C GLY A 128 -13.46 -11.99 2.75
N GLY A 129 -13.48 -12.36 1.46
CA GLY A 129 -14.63 -13.00 0.81
C GLY A 129 -14.70 -14.51 1.07
N GLU A 130 -15.77 -15.14 0.58
CA GLU A 130 -15.94 -16.61 0.57
C GLU A 130 -15.75 -17.32 1.93
N LEU A 131 -16.04 -16.63 3.04
CA LEU A 131 -15.96 -17.18 4.40
C LEU A 131 -14.60 -17.81 4.73
N ARG A 132 -13.50 -17.25 4.19
CA ARG A 132 -12.15 -17.71 4.50
C ARG A 132 -11.84 -17.48 5.97
N VAL A 133 -11.34 -18.52 6.63
CA VAL A 133 -11.00 -18.50 8.05
C VAL A 133 -9.51 -18.25 8.22
N CYS A 134 -9.15 -17.35 9.10
CA CYS A 134 -7.77 -17.16 9.56
C CYS A 134 -7.68 -17.29 11.07
N GLY A 135 -6.53 -17.76 11.55
CA GLY A 135 -6.16 -17.61 12.95
C GLY A 135 -5.71 -16.17 13.22
N TYR A 136 -5.86 -15.72 14.45
CA TYR A 136 -5.29 -14.45 14.90
C TYR A 136 -4.67 -14.64 16.28
N GLU A 137 -3.68 -13.80 16.58
CA GLU A 137 -3.01 -13.72 17.87
C GLU A 137 -2.65 -12.25 18.14
N ARG A 138 -2.83 -11.80 19.37
CA ARG A 138 -2.42 -10.49 19.84
C ARG A 138 -0.90 -10.50 19.99
N CYS A 139 -0.23 -9.64 19.24
CA CYS A 139 1.21 -9.47 19.32
C CYS A 139 1.58 -8.13 19.95
N LYS A 140 2.86 -7.96 20.26
CA LYS A 140 3.41 -6.65 20.62
C LYS A 140 3.30 -5.70 19.43
N THR A 141 2.95 -4.45 19.70
CA THR A 141 2.97 -3.39 18.70
C THR A 141 4.40 -3.19 18.17
N PRO A 142 4.62 -3.12 16.85
CA PRO A 142 5.92 -2.78 16.32
C PRO A 142 6.30 -1.35 16.72
N SER A 143 7.60 -1.07 16.79
CA SER A 143 8.07 0.30 17.00
C SER A 143 7.86 1.09 15.70
N PHE A 144 7.03 2.14 15.77
CA PHE A 144 6.88 3.06 14.67
C PHE A 144 7.93 4.17 14.76
N PRO A 145 8.44 4.67 13.63
CA PRO A 145 9.29 5.86 13.58
C PRO A 145 8.69 7.02 14.38
N THR A 146 9.48 7.59 15.29
CA THR A 146 9.13 8.81 16.06
C THR A 146 10.02 9.99 15.68
N VAL A 147 10.57 9.96 14.47
CA VAL A 147 11.47 10.99 13.96
C VAL A 147 10.76 12.33 13.81
N GLU A 148 11.48 13.43 14.06
CA GLU A 148 11.01 14.75 13.68
C GLU A 148 11.08 14.88 12.16
N GLY A 149 9.97 15.29 11.55
CA GLY A 149 9.85 15.42 10.10
C GLY A 149 8.64 16.25 9.72
N ASP A 150 8.70 16.88 8.55
CA ASP A 150 7.62 17.68 7.97
C ASP A 150 6.81 16.89 6.92
N ARG A 151 7.05 15.57 6.82
CA ARG A 151 6.38 14.65 5.88
C ARG A 151 5.88 13.41 6.60
N PHE A 152 4.73 12.92 6.15
CA PHE A 152 4.03 11.82 6.81
C PHE A 152 3.55 10.80 5.78
N LEU A 153 3.99 9.55 5.91
CA LEU A 153 3.53 8.43 5.10
C LEU A 153 2.32 7.77 5.77
N THR A 154 1.26 7.50 5.03
CA THR A 154 0.08 6.78 5.56
C THR A 154 0.18 5.28 5.34
N LEU A 155 -0.09 4.49 6.38
CA LEU A 155 -0.12 3.02 6.31
C LEU A 155 -1.47 2.47 5.84
N VAL A 156 -2.48 3.33 5.71
CA VAL A 156 -3.85 2.94 5.36
C VAL A 156 -4.38 3.82 4.22
N PRO A 157 -5.35 3.36 3.43
CA PRO A 157 -6.00 4.21 2.45
C PRO A 157 -6.68 5.43 3.11
N VAL A 158 -6.63 6.58 2.44
CA VAL A 158 -7.18 7.85 2.91
C VAL A 158 -8.24 8.33 1.90
N PRO A 159 -9.43 8.80 2.33
CA PRO A 159 -10.41 9.37 1.41
C PRO A 159 -9.81 10.52 0.60
N LEU A 160 -10.03 10.54 -0.72
CA LEU A 160 -9.62 11.66 -1.56
C LEU A 160 -10.70 12.74 -1.53
N GLU A 161 -10.45 13.78 -0.76
CA GLU A 161 -11.32 14.95 -0.55
C GLU A 161 -10.54 16.25 -0.77
N SER A 162 -11.25 17.37 -0.97
CA SER A 162 -10.62 18.68 -1.27
C SER A 162 -9.57 19.10 -0.24
N GLU A 163 -9.80 18.80 1.05
CA GLU A 163 -8.86 19.06 2.13
C GLU A 163 -7.58 18.24 1.97
N THR A 164 -7.70 16.92 1.77
CA THR A 164 -6.54 16.03 1.60
C THR A 164 -5.75 16.36 0.34
N LEU A 165 -6.40 16.81 -0.73
CA LEU A 165 -5.76 17.11 -2.02
C LEU A 165 -4.68 18.20 -1.88
N GLY A 166 -4.92 19.23 -1.06
CA GLY A 166 -3.97 20.31 -0.81
C GLY A 166 -2.75 19.89 0.04
N MET A 167 -2.78 18.71 0.64
CA MET A 167 -1.74 18.22 1.55
C MET A 167 -0.86 17.13 0.93
N ILE A 168 -1.20 16.64 -0.27
CA ILE A 168 -0.45 15.56 -0.93
C ILE A 168 0.93 16.06 -1.35
N VAL A 169 1.96 15.33 -0.92
CA VAL A 169 3.35 15.50 -1.37
C VAL A 169 3.67 14.48 -2.46
N SER A 170 3.26 13.23 -2.25
CA SER A 170 3.42 12.15 -3.23
C SER A 170 2.33 11.11 -3.02
N ALA A 171 1.69 10.64 -4.09
CA ALA A 171 0.70 9.58 -3.99
C ALA A 171 0.68 8.73 -5.27
N PRO A 172 0.43 7.42 -5.17
CA PRO A 172 0.07 6.61 -6.32
C PRO A 172 -1.28 7.07 -6.92
N LYS A 173 -1.65 6.49 -8.07
CA LYS A 173 -2.95 6.73 -8.68
C LYS A 173 -4.08 6.43 -7.66
N PRO A 174 -5.04 7.36 -7.47
CA PRO A 174 -6.19 7.11 -6.62
C PRO A 174 -6.98 5.88 -7.07
N VAL A 175 -7.52 5.15 -6.09
CA VAL A 175 -8.35 3.97 -6.30
C VAL A 175 -9.79 4.26 -5.92
N ILE A 176 -10.72 3.69 -6.69
CA ILE A 176 -12.15 3.80 -6.41
C ILE A 176 -12.56 2.54 -5.66
N LEU A 177 -12.93 2.70 -4.39
CA LEU A 177 -13.28 1.60 -3.50
C LEU A 177 -14.69 1.76 -2.97
N ALA A 178 -15.38 0.64 -2.86
CA ALA A 178 -16.63 0.48 -2.13
C ALA A 178 -16.45 -0.68 -1.14
N GLY A 179 -17.54 -1.13 -0.55
CA GLY A 179 -17.53 -2.33 0.29
C GLY A 179 -18.92 -2.93 0.39
N TRP A 180 -19.06 -3.94 1.23
CA TRP A 180 -20.35 -4.53 1.55
C TRP A 180 -20.74 -4.19 2.98
N ASP A 181 -21.96 -3.71 3.18
CA ASP A 181 -22.56 -3.55 4.49
C ASP A 181 -23.30 -4.85 4.83
N LEU A 182 -22.75 -5.63 5.77
CA LEU A 182 -23.33 -6.91 6.18
C LEU A 182 -24.66 -6.75 6.91
N ALA A 183 -24.84 -5.67 7.67
CA ALA A 183 -26.07 -5.41 8.42
C ALA A 183 -27.23 -5.05 7.49
N ARG A 184 -26.95 -4.18 6.51
CA ARG A 184 -27.93 -3.76 5.50
C ARG A 184 -28.05 -4.72 4.31
N ARG A 185 -27.09 -5.65 4.17
CA ARG A 185 -26.95 -6.55 3.01
C ARG A 185 -26.95 -5.78 1.69
N PHE A 186 -26.20 -4.68 1.66
CA PHE A 186 -26.15 -3.78 0.52
C PHE A 186 -24.75 -3.21 0.31
N HIS A 187 -24.46 -2.72 -0.89
CA HIS A 187 -23.16 -2.10 -1.16
C HIS A 187 -23.01 -0.77 -0.42
N LYS A 188 -21.81 -0.52 0.11
CA LYS A 188 -21.42 0.79 0.63
C LYS A 188 -21.23 1.76 -0.55
N PRO A 189 -21.42 3.08 -0.35
CA PRO A 189 -21.15 4.07 -1.38
C PRO A 189 -19.72 3.99 -1.90
N THR A 190 -19.58 4.06 -3.22
CA THR A 190 -18.29 4.14 -3.90
C THR A 190 -17.63 5.48 -3.62
N ARG A 191 -16.34 5.48 -3.26
CA ARG A 191 -15.54 6.69 -3.03
C ARG A 191 -14.14 6.57 -3.64
N SER A 192 -13.52 7.70 -3.90
CA SER A 192 -12.12 7.79 -4.30
C SER A 192 -11.22 7.80 -3.07
N TRP A 193 -10.10 7.07 -3.12
CA TRP A 193 -9.14 6.93 -2.04
C TRP A 193 -7.72 7.09 -2.56
N LEU A 194 -6.88 7.74 -1.77
CA LEU A 194 -5.44 7.69 -1.88
C LEU A 194 -4.95 6.36 -1.26
N PRO A 195 -4.14 5.56 -1.96
CA PRO A 195 -3.64 4.30 -1.43
C PRO A 195 -2.73 4.48 -0.21
N ALA A 196 -2.57 3.40 0.57
CA ALA A 196 -1.48 3.30 1.54
C ALA A 196 -0.12 3.53 0.86
N GLY A 197 0.83 4.13 1.57
CA GLY A 197 2.11 4.61 1.03
C GLY A 197 2.07 6.04 0.49
N SER A 198 0.90 6.70 0.46
CA SER A 198 0.81 8.12 0.13
C SER A 198 1.48 8.99 1.21
N VAL A 199 2.12 10.08 0.79
CA VAL A 199 2.89 11.01 1.62
C VAL A 199 2.23 12.38 1.64
N PHE A 200 2.10 12.95 2.84
CA PHE A 200 1.46 14.23 3.10
C PHE A 200 2.41 15.21 3.79
N SER A 201 2.13 16.50 3.67
CA SER A 201 2.88 17.58 4.32
C SER A 201 2.55 17.76 5.80
N MET A 202 1.54 17.06 6.31
CA MET A 202 1.13 17.06 7.71
C MET A 202 0.50 15.73 8.11
N LYS A 203 0.37 15.49 9.42
CA LYS A 203 -0.27 14.29 9.95
C LYS A 203 -1.80 14.39 9.81
N ILE A 204 -2.36 13.62 8.88
CA ILE A 204 -3.80 13.66 8.56
C ILE A 204 -4.65 12.66 9.39
N ASN A 205 -4.05 11.60 9.93
CA ASN A 205 -4.73 10.63 10.79
C ASN A 205 -3.74 9.83 11.66
N THR A 206 -4.25 8.91 12.47
CA THR A 206 -3.47 8.03 13.36
C THR A 206 -2.66 6.98 12.62
N GLY A 207 -3.03 6.62 11.38
CA GLY A 207 -2.28 5.70 10.52
C GLY A 207 -1.09 6.33 9.81
N CYS A 208 -0.77 7.60 10.10
CA CYS A 208 0.38 8.30 9.53
C CYS A 208 1.62 8.14 10.40
N VAL A 209 2.74 7.82 9.74
CA VAL A 209 4.08 7.69 10.31
C VAL A 209 4.95 8.84 9.79
N PRO A 210 5.68 9.55 10.67
CA PRO A 210 6.60 10.59 10.23
C PRO A 210 7.76 10.00 9.44
N LEU A 211 8.20 10.71 8.41
CA LEU A 211 9.41 10.40 7.66
C LEU A 211 10.54 11.31 8.15
N ALA A 212 11.76 10.77 8.24
CA ALA A 212 12.92 11.59 8.53
C ALA A 212 13.14 12.59 7.37
N GLY A 213 13.10 13.89 7.68
CA GLY A 213 13.40 14.98 6.72
C GLY A 213 14.90 15.19 6.48
#